data_AF-A0A8D5ZIN5-F1
#
_entry.id   AF-A0A8D5ZIN5-F1
#
_cell.length_a   1.000
_cell.length_b   1.000
_cell.length_c   1.000
_cell.angle_alpha   90.00
_cell.angle_beta   90.00
_cell.angle_gamma   90.00
#
_symmetry.space_group_name_H-M   'P 1'
#
loop_
_entity.id
_entity.type
_entity.pdbx_description
1 polymer ?
#
loop_
_entity_poly.entity_id
_entity_poly.type
_entity_poly.pdbx_seq_one_letter_code
_entity_poly.pdbx_strand_id
1 'polypeptide(L)'
;MVKTIDVIENLLKMGKPLTALRFLKQFIKDNSGLMRNDEECETVKRVIMSFPSLNDESWRYFVPSPPKEEIEYLIQKVKECIPLSV
;
A
#
# COMPACT_ATOMS: atom_id res chain seq x y z
N MET A 1 1.79 11.08 -8.41
CA MET A 1 0.97 10.27 -7.49
C MET A 1 0.19 9.17 -8.21
N VAL A 2 -0.68 9.50 -9.18
CA VAL A 2 -1.50 8.51 -9.92
C VAL A 2 -0.67 7.36 -10.52
N LYS A 3 0.43 7.69 -11.22
CA LYS A 3 1.34 6.68 -11.80
C LYS A 3 1.89 5.66 -10.80
N THR A 4 2.11 6.04 -9.54
CA THR A 4 2.65 5.13 -8.51
C THR A 4 1.59 4.14 -8.04
N ILE A 5 0.34 4.58 -7.92
CA ILE A 5 -0.79 3.73 -7.57
C ILE A 5 -1.06 2.71 -8.70
N ASP A 6 -1.00 3.13 -9.96
CA ASP A 6 -1.16 2.22 -11.10
C ASP A 6 -0.09 1.11 -11.10
N VAL A 7 1.15 1.45 -10.74
CA VAL A 7 2.24 0.47 -10.59
C VAL A 7 1.94 -0.52 -9.47
N ILE A 8 1.43 -0.05 -8.33
CA ILE A 8 1.06 -0.92 -7.19
C ILE A 8 -0.05 -1.89 -7.61
N GLU A 9 -1.08 -1.41 -8.29
CA GLU A 9 -2.19 -2.26 -8.77
C GLU A 9 -1.72 -3.29 -9.81
N ASN A 10 -0.81 -2.90 -10.71
CA ASN A 10 -0.24 -3.82 -11.69
C ASN A 10 0.62 -4.92 -11.03
N LEU A 11 1.42 -4.57 -10.02
CA LEU A 11 2.18 -5.57 -9.24
C LEU A 11 1.25 -6.58 -8.57
N LEU A 12 0.13 -6.11 -8.04
CA LEU A 12 -0.85 -6.98 -7.41
C LEU A 12 -1.53 -7.91 -8.42
N LYS A 13 -1.89 -7.42 -9.62
CA LYS A 13 -2.39 -8.23 -10.74
C LYS A 13 -1.38 -9.27 -11.21
N MET A 14 -0.08 -8.99 -11.09
CA MET A 14 1.01 -9.91 -11.42
C MET A 14 1.30 -10.95 -10.33
N GLY A 15 0.52 -10.99 -9.24
CA GLY A 15 0.75 -11.92 -8.13
C GLY A 15 1.99 -11.57 -7.30
N LYS A 16 2.33 -10.27 -7.19
CA LYS A 16 3.43 -9.75 -6.35
C LYS A 16 2.92 -8.93 -5.16
N PRO A 17 2.13 -9.52 -4.25
CA PRO A 17 1.45 -8.80 -3.16
C PRO A 17 2.41 -8.13 -2.18
N LEU A 18 3.52 -8.78 -1.81
CA LEU A 18 4.46 -8.19 -0.84
C LEU A 18 5.22 -7.02 -1.47
N THR A 19 5.59 -7.12 -2.76
CA THR A 19 6.16 -6.00 -3.49
C THR A 19 5.15 -4.86 -3.62
N ALA A 20 3.88 -5.15 -3.92
CA ALA A 20 2.83 -4.12 -3.98
C ALA A 20 2.69 -3.39 -2.63
N LEU A 21 2.64 -4.11 -1.51
CA LEU A 21 2.59 -3.52 -0.16
C LEU A 21 3.83 -2.68 0.17
N ARG A 22 5.02 -3.13 -0.22
CA ARG A 22 6.25 -2.35 -0.05
C ARG A 22 6.17 -1.02 -0.80
N PHE A 23 5.68 -1.02 -2.04
CA PHE A 23 5.49 0.20 -2.82
C PHE A 23 4.39 1.09 -2.23
N LEU A 24 3.29 0.52 -1.75
CA LEU A 24 2.23 1.27 -1.06
C LEU A 24 2.74 1.95 0.21
N LYS A 25 3.56 1.25 1.00
CA LYS A 25 4.23 1.82 2.18
C LYS A 25 5.15 2.98 1.81
N GLN A 26 5.93 2.83 0.74
CA GLN A 26 6.79 3.91 0.26
C GLN A 26 5.97 5.12 -0.22
N PHE A 27 4.88 4.87 -0.95
CA PHE A 27 3.97 5.90 -1.40
C PHE A 27 3.40 6.72 -0.23
N ILE A 28 2.97 6.08 0.85
CA ILE A 28 2.50 6.80 2.05
C ILE A 28 3.63 7.61 2.69
N LYS A 29 4.84 7.08 2.79
CA LYS A 29 5.99 7.84 3.34
C LYS A 29 6.27 9.10 2.54
N ASP A 30 6.26 8.99 1.22
CA ASP A 30 6.58 10.11 0.33
C ASP A 30 5.47 11.17 0.31
N ASN A 31 4.24 10.81 0.68
CA ASN A 31 3.06 11.67 0.61
C ASN A 31 2.38 11.87 1.98
N SER A 32 3.06 11.58 3.09
CA SER A 32 2.43 11.56 4.42
C SER A 32 1.89 12.92 4.83
N GLY A 33 2.48 14.01 4.34
CA GLY A 33 2.01 15.38 4.58
C GLY A 33 0.76 15.78 3.79
N LEU A 34 0.39 15.01 2.77
CA LEU A 34 -0.83 15.22 1.98
C LEU A 34 -2.01 14.39 2.50
N MET A 35 -1.75 13.45 3.39
CA MET A 35 -2.76 12.55 3.92
C MET A 35 -3.71 13.31 4.86
N ARG A 36 -5.01 13.06 4.73
CA ARG A 36 -6.05 13.70 5.53
C ARG A 36 -5.82 13.42 7.02
N ASN A 37 -5.92 14.47 7.84
CA ASN A 37 -5.63 14.40 9.27
C ASN A 37 -6.90 14.04 10.06
N ASP A 38 -7.33 12.79 9.93
CA ASP A 38 -8.41 12.20 10.74
C ASP A 38 -8.03 10.80 11.23
N GLU A 39 -8.84 10.28 12.15
CA GLU A 39 -8.59 9.00 12.81
C GLU A 39 -8.57 7.80 11.85
N GLU A 40 -9.41 7.82 10.81
CA GLU A 40 -9.45 6.76 9.80
C GLU A 40 -8.12 6.72 9.05
N CYS A 41 -7.66 7.87 8.55
CA CYS A 41 -6.46 7.96 7.75
C CYS A 41 -5.17 7.72 8.56
N GLU A 42 -5.12 8.17 9.82
CA GLU A 42 -4.01 7.80 10.71
C GLU A 42 -4.01 6.30 11.06
N THR A 43 -5.18 5.65 11.08
CA THR A 43 -5.27 4.18 11.25
C THR A 43 -4.78 3.45 10.01
N VAL A 44 -5.22 3.86 8.81
CA VAL A 44 -4.74 3.31 7.52
C VAL A 44 -3.22 3.42 7.42
N LYS A 45 -2.67 4.60 7.74
CA LYS A 45 -1.23 4.86 7.76
C LYS A 45 -0.51 3.93 8.74
N ARG A 46 -1.00 3.77 9.98
CA ARG A 46 -0.39 2.87 10.97
C ARG A 46 -0.39 1.41 10.50
N VAL A 47 -1.51 0.93 9.97
CA VAL A 47 -1.63 -0.43 9.44
C VAL A 47 -0.61 -0.65 8.33
N ILE A 48 -0.56 0.22 7.33
CA ILE A 48 0.34 0.05 6.18
C ILE A 48 1.81 0.16 6.61
N MET A 49 2.12 1.03 7.56
CA MET A 49 3.47 1.21 8.08
C MET A 49 3.95 0.04 8.95
N SER A 50 3.03 -0.77 9.50
CA SER A 50 3.37 -1.98 10.25
C SER A 50 3.88 -3.12 9.37
N PHE A 51 3.50 -3.15 8.08
CA PHE A 51 3.98 -4.17 7.17
C PHE A 51 5.50 -4.06 6.99
N PRO A 52 6.21 -5.18 6.95
CA PRO A 52 7.64 -5.18 6.77
C PRO A 52 7.99 -4.76 5.32
N SER A 53 9.13 -4.09 5.14
CA SER A 53 9.57 -3.57 3.83
C SER A 53 10.19 -4.67 2.95
N LEU A 54 9.44 -5.73 2.67
CA LEU A 54 9.94 -6.96 2.05
C LEU A 54 9.51 -7.04 0.59
N ASN A 55 10.20 -7.87 -0.21
CA ASN A 55 9.75 -8.27 -1.54
C ASN A 55 9.35 -9.75 -1.54
N ASP A 56 8.57 -10.17 -2.54
CA ASP A 56 8.05 -11.53 -2.65
C ASP A 56 9.18 -12.59 -2.73
N GLU A 57 10.30 -12.23 -3.37
CA GLU A 57 11.45 -13.13 -3.52
C GLU A 57 12.14 -13.46 -2.18
N SER A 58 12.21 -12.50 -1.26
CA SER A 58 12.93 -12.65 0.01
C SER A 58 12.13 -13.42 1.08
N TRP A 59 10.80 -13.45 0.99
CA TRP A 59 9.95 -13.89 2.11
C TRP A 59 8.79 -14.83 1.77
N ARG A 60 8.63 -15.27 0.51
CA ARG A 60 7.62 -16.27 0.11
C ARG A 60 7.66 -17.57 0.93
N TYR A 61 8.78 -17.87 1.60
CA TYR A 61 8.97 -19.05 2.44
C TYR A 61 8.58 -18.86 3.90
N PHE A 62 8.50 -17.61 4.37
CA PHE A 62 8.47 -17.28 5.80
C PHE A 62 7.22 -16.50 6.22
N VAL A 63 6.55 -15.84 5.27
CA VAL A 63 5.33 -15.07 5.54
C VAL A 63 4.25 -15.46 4.52
N PRO A 64 3.07 -15.90 4.97
CA PRO A 64 1.94 -16.09 4.07
C PRO A 64 1.61 -14.76 3.39
N SER A 65 1.50 -14.78 2.07
CA SER A 65 1.11 -13.60 1.31
C SER A 65 -0.32 -13.20 1.69
N PRO A 66 -0.58 -11.92 2.00
CA PRO A 66 -1.94 -11.46 2.26
C PRO A 66 -2.85 -11.72 1.04
N PRO A 67 -4.15 -11.98 1.25
CA PRO A 67 -5.12 -12.06 0.18
C PRO A 67 -5.10 -10.82 -0.70
N LYS A 68 -5.33 -11.01 -2.00
CA LYS A 68 -5.28 -9.94 -2.99
C LYS A 68 -6.29 -8.84 -2.65
N GLU A 69 -7.49 -9.25 -2.25
CA GLU A 69 -8.64 -8.42 -1.94
C GLU A 69 -8.37 -7.49 -0.75
N GLU A 70 -7.60 -7.95 0.24
CA GLU A 70 -7.21 -7.12 1.38
C GLU A 70 -6.25 -6.00 0.96
N ILE A 71 -5.32 -6.29 0.05
CA ILE A 71 -4.39 -5.27 -0.47
C ILE A 71 -5.14 -4.28 -1.35
N GLU A 72 -6.09 -4.73 -2.18
CA GLU A 72 -6.95 -3.84 -2.97
C GLU A 72 -7.76 -2.89 -2.08
N TYR A 73 -8.30 -3.42 -0.97
CA TYR A 73 -9.00 -2.61 0.02
C TYR A 73 -8.09 -1.55 0.66
N LEU A 74 -6.85 -1.92 1.03
CA LEU A 74 -5.88 -0.96 1.57
C LEU A 74 -5.50 0.13 0.54
N ILE A 75 -5.32 -0.23 -0.73
CA ILE A 75 -5.05 0.74 -1.81
C ILE A 75 -6.22 1.73 -1.92
N GLN A 76 -7.46 1.23 -1.90
CA GLN A 76 -8.65 2.07 -1.98
C GLN A 76 -8.72 3.04 -0.79
N LYS A 77 -8.45 2.57 0.43
CA LYS A 77 -8.38 3.43 1.61
C LYS A 77 -7.28 4.49 1.53
N VAL A 78 -6.13 4.16 0.94
CA VAL A 78 -5.08 5.15 0.69
C VAL A 78 -5.52 6.22 -0.31
N LYS A 79 -6.25 5.85 -1.37
CA LYS A 79 -6.82 6.81 -2.34
C LYS A 79 -7.85 7.75 -1.69
N GLU A 80 -8.63 7.26 -0.74
CA GLU A 80 -9.60 8.07 0.02
C GLU A 80 -8.89 9.03 0.99
N CYS A 81 -7.74 8.63 1.53
CA CYS A 81 -6.98 9.39 2.51
C CYS A 81 -5.98 10.38 1.92
N ILE A 82 -5.49 10.16 0.71
CA ILE A 82 -4.60 11.09 0.02
C ILE A 82 -5.42 11.69 -1.12
N PRO A 83 -5.73 13.01 -1.09
CA PRO A 83 -6.45 13.66 -2.17
C PRO A 83 -5.57 13.60 -3.43
N LEU A 84 -5.84 12.59 -4.26
CA LEU A 84 -5.26 12.46 -5.57
C LEU A 84 -5.94 13.51 -6.44
N SER A 85 -5.40 14.73 -6.42
CA SER A 85 -5.80 15.76 -7.37
C SER A 85 -5.68 15.20 -8.79
N VAL A 86 -6.81 15.23 -9.51
CA VAL A 86 -6.89 14.97 -10.96
C VAL A 86 -6.11 16.05 -11.70
#